data_AF-A0A7R9LKM6-F1
#
_entry.id   AF-A0A7R9LKM6-F1
#
_cell.length_a   1.000
_cell.length_b   1.000
_cell.length_c   1.000
_cell.angle_alpha   90.00
_cell.angle_beta   90.00
_cell.angle_gamma   90.00
#
_symmetry.space_group_name_H-M   'P 1'
#
loop_
_entity.id
_entity.type
_entity.pdbx_description
1 polymer ?
#
loop_
_entity_poly.entity_id
_entity_poly.type
_entity_poly.pdbx_seq_one_letter_code
_entity_poly.pdbx_strand_id
1 'polypeptide(L)'
;MAKMGVLLLSALVLIFVTGLDAVAKRDHNDYTKNPHPIVCYFGSWSHYHKAEPFEIEDVDYELCTHINYGFAKIDEYNYTLLMFDPWLEEHFEAYKRFIDLKKKNPHLTTMISLGGWYEGSEKYSDMVTNSEMRQRFVKLAVEFLIKYDFDGLDL
;
A
#
# COMPACT_ATOMS: atom_id res chain seq x y z
N MET A 1 -21.83 35.03 -51.49
CA MET A 1 -20.62 35.47 -50.76
C MET A 1 -20.46 34.57 -49.56
N ALA A 2 -19.61 33.56 -49.69
CA ALA A 2 -19.22 32.64 -48.63
C ALA A 2 -17.89 33.10 -48.03
N LYS A 3 -17.57 32.58 -46.83
CA LYS A 3 -16.32 32.74 -46.03
C LYS A 3 -16.37 33.81 -44.94
N MET A 4 -17.04 33.49 -43.82
CA MET A 4 -16.72 34.15 -42.52
C MET A 4 -16.83 33.21 -41.30
N GLY A 5 -17.26 31.96 -41.45
CA GLY A 5 -17.58 31.07 -40.32
C GLY A 5 -16.51 30.06 -39.87
N VAL A 6 -15.31 30.04 -40.48
CA VAL A 6 -14.33 28.94 -40.26
C VAL A 6 -13.12 29.37 -39.42
N LEU A 7 -12.95 30.67 -39.12
CA LEU A 7 -11.75 31.18 -38.47
C LEU A 7 -11.78 31.17 -36.93
N LEU A 8 -12.94 30.96 -36.30
CA LEU A 8 -13.07 30.94 -34.83
C LEU A 8 -12.95 29.54 -34.21
N LEU A 9 -13.24 28.47 -34.96
CA LEU A 9 -13.06 27.09 -34.46
C LEU A 9 -11.59 26.63 -34.50
N SER A 10 -10.77 27.18 -35.40
CA SER A 10 -9.36 26.79 -35.52
C SER A 10 -8.49 27.33 -34.38
N ALA A 11 -8.81 28.50 -33.83
CA ALA A 11 -8.04 29.10 -32.73
C ALA A 11 -8.25 28.40 -31.38
N LEU A 12 -9.45 27.88 -31.11
CA LEU A 12 -9.76 27.15 -29.86
C LEU A 12 -9.13 25.75 -29.81
N VAL A 13 -8.95 25.10 -30.96
CA VAL A 13 -8.25 23.80 -31.04
C VAL A 13 -6.75 23.96 -30.78
N LEU A 14 -6.14 25.09 -31.17
CA LEU A 14 -4.71 25.32 -30.92
C LEU A 14 -4.36 25.53 -29.44
N ILE A 15 -5.24 26.13 -28.64
CA ILE A 15 -4.98 26.36 -27.20
C ILE A 15 -4.98 25.05 -26.40
N PHE A 16 -5.79 24.05 -26.82
CA PHE A 16 -5.80 22.73 -26.19
C PHE A 16 -4.58 21.88 -26.55
N VAL A 17 -3.95 22.10 -27.71
CA VAL A 17 -2.77 21.32 -28.14
C VAL A 17 -1.49 21.82 -27.46
N THR A 18 -1.39 23.10 -27.10
CA THR A 18 -0.18 23.64 -26.44
C THR A 18 -0.16 23.46 -24.92
N GLY A 19 -1.25 22.97 -24.33
CA GLY A 19 -1.36 22.75 -22.88
C GLY A 19 -0.82 21.40 -22.38
N LEU A 20 -0.33 20.51 -23.27
CA LEU A 20 0.02 19.13 -22.92
C LEU A 20 1.52 18.85 -22.70
N ASP A 21 2.41 19.82 -22.95
CA ASP A 21 3.86 19.53 -22.95
C ASP A 21 4.64 20.10 -21.75
N ALA A 22 3.95 20.54 -20.69
CA ALA A 22 4.59 20.77 -19.40
C ALA A 22 4.38 19.59 -18.44
N VAL A 23 4.54 18.35 -18.93
CA VAL A 23 4.94 17.27 -18.03
C VAL A 23 6.37 17.60 -17.63
N ALA A 24 6.54 18.20 -16.44
CA ALA A 24 7.84 18.36 -15.83
C ALA A 24 8.51 16.99 -15.84
N LYS A 25 9.58 16.87 -16.64
CA LYS A 25 10.39 15.66 -16.71
C LYS A 25 10.92 15.44 -15.29
N ARG A 26 10.37 14.45 -14.57
CA ARG A 26 10.93 14.03 -13.28
C ARG A 26 12.36 13.58 -13.55
N ASP A 27 13.31 14.39 -13.11
CA ASP A 27 14.71 14.01 -13.15
C ASP A 27 14.92 12.95 -12.06
N HIS A 28 14.90 11.69 -12.47
CA HIS A 28 15.05 10.54 -11.57
C HIS A 28 16.43 10.49 -10.90
N ASN A 29 17.39 11.32 -11.33
CA ASN A 29 18.77 11.33 -10.84
C ASN A 29 19.07 12.39 -9.77
N ASP A 30 18.09 13.19 -9.34
CA ASP A 30 18.28 14.09 -8.21
C ASP A 30 17.96 13.39 -6.88
N TYR A 31 18.93 12.60 -6.39
CA TYR A 31 18.88 11.90 -5.09
C TYR A 31 18.62 12.84 -3.91
N THR A 32 18.86 14.16 -4.07
CA THR A 32 18.64 15.16 -3.01
C THR A 32 17.21 15.71 -2.98
N LYS A 33 16.45 15.54 -4.08
CA LYS A 33 15.05 16.00 -4.17
C LYS A 33 14.02 14.89 -3.97
N ASN A 34 14.37 13.64 -4.23
CA ASN A 34 13.52 12.48 -3.98
C ASN A 34 14.37 11.35 -3.37
N PRO A 35 14.50 11.26 -2.04
CA PRO A 35 15.21 10.15 -1.42
C PRO A 35 14.56 8.83 -1.86
N HIS A 36 15.38 7.84 -2.21
CA HIS A 36 14.87 6.54 -2.64
C HIS A 36 14.21 5.83 -1.45
N PRO A 37 13.02 5.23 -1.65
CA PRO A 37 12.40 4.46 -0.60
C PRO A 37 13.24 3.22 -0.29
N ILE A 38 13.55 3.03 0.99
CA ILE A 38 14.03 1.76 1.55
C ILE A 38 12.82 1.06 2.16
N VAL A 39 12.43 -0.07 1.57
CA VAL A 39 11.25 -0.85 1.97
C VAL A 39 11.72 -2.12 2.67
N CYS A 40 11.35 -2.27 3.94
CA CYS A 40 11.73 -3.40 4.78
C CYS A 40 10.51 -4.30 5.02
N TYR A 41 10.67 -5.61 4.92
CA TYR A 41 9.62 -6.57 5.29
C TYR A 41 9.87 -7.09 6.71
N PHE A 42 8.87 -6.95 7.57
CA PHE A 42 8.86 -7.53 8.92
C PHE A 42 7.96 -8.77 8.92
N GLY A 43 8.56 -9.95 9.05
CA GLY A 43 7.81 -11.20 9.13
C GLY A 43 7.35 -11.49 10.56
N SER A 44 6.07 -11.33 10.86
CA SER A 44 5.55 -11.44 12.24
C SER A 44 5.73 -12.84 12.86
N TRP A 45 5.91 -13.87 12.03
CA TRP A 45 6.19 -15.24 12.49
C TRP A 45 7.55 -15.37 13.18
N SER A 46 8.45 -14.39 13.02
CA SER A 46 9.76 -14.38 13.69
C SER A 46 9.67 -14.27 15.22
N HIS A 47 8.52 -13.80 15.75
CA HIS A 47 8.14 -13.92 17.16
C HIS A 47 8.27 -15.36 17.69
N TYR A 48 7.97 -16.36 16.85
CA TYR A 48 7.96 -17.77 17.23
C TYR A 48 9.32 -18.48 17.10
N HIS A 49 10.38 -17.78 16.70
CA HIS A 49 11.71 -18.39 16.64
C HIS A 49 12.23 -18.74 18.04
N LYS A 50 12.72 -19.98 18.21
CA LYS A 50 13.11 -20.49 19.54
C LYS A 50 14.45 -19.97 20.06
N ALA A 51 15.42 -19.76 19.17
CA ALA A 51 16.78 -19.39 19.56
C ALA A 51 16.97 -17.88 19.59
N GLU A 52 16.52 -17.20 18.55
CA GLU A 52 16.62 -15.76 18.36
C GLU A 52 15.26 -15.26 17.85
N PRO A 53 14.26 -15.08 18.73
CA PRO A 53 13.04 -14.38 18.37
C PRO A 53 13.41 -12.96 17.91
N PHE A 54 12.70 -12.48 16.90
CA PHE A 54 12.83 -11.11 16.42
C PHE A 54 11.47 -10.43 16.56
N GLU A 55 11.39 -9.48 17.47
CA GLU A 55 10.17 -8.78 17.83
C GLU A 55 10.06 -7.44 17.07
N ILE A 56 8.91 -6.80 17.21
CA ILE A 56 8.67 -5.46 16.64
C ILE A 56 9.68 -4.44 17.17
N GLU A 57 10.08 -4.55 18.44
CA GLU A 57 11.03 -3.63 19.07
C GLU A 57 12.46 -3.83 18.62
N ASP A 58 12.78 -4.97 18.00
CA ASP A 58 14.11 -5.25 17.44
C ASP A 58 14.30 -4.61 16.05
N VAL A 59 13.23 -4.10 15.45
CA VAL A 59 13.27 -3.40 14.16
C VAL A 59 14.01 -2.06 14.32
N ASP A 60 15.14 -1.93 13.62
CA ASP A 60 15.82 -0.64 13.44
C ASP A 60 15.06 0.21 12.41
N TYR A 61 14.11 1.00 12.92
CA TYR A 61 13.22 1.85 12.13
C TYR A 61 13.90 3.06 11.48
N GLU A 62 15.18 3.33 11.78
CA GLU A 62 15.93 4.43 11.14
C GLU A 62 16.51 4.00 9.77
N LEU A 63 16.64 2.69 9.54
CA LEU A 63 17.16 2.15 8.28
C LEU A 63 16.11 2.11 7.16
N CYS A 64 14.83 2.21 7.51
CA CYS A 64 13.71 1.99 6.61
C CYS A 64 12.89 3.28 6.44
N THR A 65 12.40 3.52 5.22
CA THR A 65 11.38 4.55 4.96
C THR A 65 9.97 3.97 5.02
N HIS A 66 9.84 2.70 4.65
CA HIS A 66 8.60 1.95 4.66
C HIS A 66 8.85 0.60 5.33
N ILE A 67 7.93 0.15 6.18
CA ILE A 67 7.97 -1.20 6.73
C ILE A 67 6.66 -1.90 6.41
N ASN A 68 6.78 -3.07 5.80
CA ASN A 68 5.66 -3.92 5.41
C ASN A 68 5.51 -5.03 6.46
N TYR A 69 4.43 -5.00 7.22
CA TYR A 69 4.07 -6.06 8.15
C TYR A 69 3.56 -7.28 7.36
N GLY A 70 4.32 -8.37 7.40
CA GLY A 70 3.95 -9.65 6.84
C GLY A 70 3.27 -10.52 7.89
N PHE A 71 2.01 -10.95 7.74
CA PHE A 71 1.07 -10.66 6.64
C PHE A 71 -0.37 -10.51 7.18
N ALA A 72 -1.27 -10.06 6.30
CA ALA A 72 -2.71 -10.29 6.36
C ALA A 72 -3.13 -11.35 5.31
N LYS A 73 -4.35 -11.87 5.40
CA LYS A 73 -4.92 -12.86 4.46
C LYS A 73 -6.31 -12.47 3.98
N ILE A 74 -6.82 -13.13 2.94
CA ILE A 74 -8.21 -12.96 2.48
C ILE A 74 -9.11 -14.07 3.04
N ASP A 75 -10.33 -13.70 3.47
CA ASP A 75 -11.41 -14.63 3.79
C ASP A 75 -11.90 -15.37 2.54
N GLU A 76 -12.02 -16.69 2.62
CA GLU A 76 -12.38 -17.54 1.48
C GLU A 76 -13.83 -17.35 0.99
N TYR A 77 -14.71 -16.79 1.83
CA TYR A 77 -16.14 -16.67 1.52
C TYR A 77 -16.55 -15.25 1.15
N ASN A 78 -16.04 -14.26 1.89
CA ASN A 78 -16.45 -12.86 1.78
C ASN A 78 -15.39 -11.99 1.10
N TYR A 79 -14.21 -12.55 0.82
CA TYR A 79 -13.07 -11.87 0.21
C TYR A 79 -12.68 -10.58 0.93
N THR A 80 -12.56 -10.67 2.25
CA THR A 80 -12.22 -9.55 3.15
C THR A 80 -10.84 -9.74 3.75
N LEU A 81 -10.15 -8.64 4.09
CA LEU A 81 -8.88 -8.74 4.82
C LEU A 81 -9.12 -9.29 6.22
N LEU A 82 -8.31 -10.26 6.61
CA LEU A 82 -8.26 -10.85 7.94
C LEU A 82 -6.83 -10.82 8.47
N MET A 83 -6.70 -10.77 9.79
CA MET A 83 -5.43 -11.02 10.48
C MET A 83 -4.93 -12.41 10.12
N PHE A 84 -3.65 -12.52 9.76
CA PHE A 84 -3.07 -13.84 9.47
C PHE A 84 -3.02 -14.68 10.74
N ASP A 85 -2.52 -14.08 11.82
CA ASP A 85 -2.44 -14.64 13.18
C ASP A 85 -3.18 -13.72 14.18
N PRO A 86 -4.48 -13.96 14.43
CA PRO A 86 -5.25 -13.17 15.40
C PRO A 86 -4.71 -13.24 16.82
N TRP A 87 -4.02 -14.33 17.20
CA TRP A 87 -3.55 -14.50 18.57
C TRP A 87 -2.47 -13.48 18.93
N LEU A 88 -1.54 -13.20 18.00
CA LEU A 88 -0.53 -12.16 18.17
C LEU A 88 -1.16 -10.78 18.38
N GLU A 89 -2.20 -10.44 17.62
CA GLU A 89 -2.89 -9.17 17.81
C GLU A 89 -3.65 -9.14 19.14
N GLU A 90 -4.44 -10.16 19.43
CA GLU A 90 -5.32 -10.20 20.61
C GLU A 90 -4.56 -10.24 21.94
N HIS A 91 -3.38 -10.87 21.99
CA HIS A 91 -2.64 -11.08 23.24
C HIS A 91 -1.38 -10.21 23.36
N PHE A 92 -0.83 -9.75 22.24
CA PHE A 92 0.43 -8.98 22.21
C PHE A 92 0.29 -7.62 21.54
N GLU A 93 -0.92 -7.25 21.09
CA GLU A 93 -1.19 -5.97 20.44
C GLU A 93 -0.22 -5.69 19.28
N ALA A 94 0.08 -6.72 18.48
CA ALA A 94 1.16 -6.71 17.51
C ALA A 94 1.04 -5.59 16.47
N TYR A 95 -0.12 -5.36 15.86
CA TYR A 95 -0.33 -4.24 14.95
C TYR A 95 -0.15 -2.91 15.66
N LYS A 96 -0.75 -2.75 16.85
CA LYS A 96 -0.60 -1.52 17.60
C LYS A 96 0.87 -1.21 17.92
N ARG A 97 1.65 -2.19 18.37
CA ARG A 97 3.10 -2.04 18.62
C ARG A 97 3.85 -1.67 17.34
N PHE A 98 3.49 -2.28 16.22
CA PHE A 98 4.09 -2.00 14.93
C PHE A 98 3.80 -0.57 14.44
N ILE A 99 2.54 -0.13 14.52
CA ILE A 99 2.15 1.25 14.20
C ILE A 99 2.84 2.26 15.13
N ASP A 100 3.00 1.90 16.41
CA ASP A 100 3.67 2.75 17.40
C ASP A 100 5.16 3.00 17.09
N LEU A 101 5.78 2.30 16.12
CA LEU A 101 7.09 2.67 15.58
C LEU A 101 7.09 4.09 14.98
N LYS A 102 5.95 4.56 14.43
CA LYS A 102 5.78 5.94 13.93
C LYS A 102 5.93 6.99 15.03
N LYS A 103 5.73 6.63 16.31
CA LYS A 103 5.98 7.55 17.44
C LYS A 103 7.47 7.82 17.63
N LYS A 104 8.33 6.86 17.26
CA LYS A 104 9.79 6.99 17.32
C LYS A 104 10.34 7.64 16.06
N ASN A 105 9.78 7.29 14.89
CA ASN A 105 10.10 7.93 13.61
C ASN A 105 8.82 8.37 12.88
N PRO A 106 8.40 9.64 13.04
CA PRO A 106 7.18 10.17 12.40
C PRO A 106 7.20 10.20 10.87
N HIS A 107 8.36 9.97 10.24
CA HIS A 107 8.50 9.89 8.79
C HIS A 107 8.37 8.45 8.25
N LEU A 108 8.22 7.47 9.14
CA LEU A 108 8.07 6.08 8.77
C LEU A 108 6.66 5.81 8.20
N THR A 109 6.61 5.13 7.06
CA THR A 109 5.36 4.57 6.53
C THR A 109 5.21 3.12 6.99
N THR A 110 4.07 2.81 7.60
CA THR A 110 3.72 1.47 8.08
C THR A 110 2.64 0.84 7.19
N MET A 111 3.01 -0.22 6.49
CA MET A 111 2.16 -0.94 5.53
C MET A 111 1.81 -2.33 6.07
N ILE A 112 0.68 -2.89 5.60
CA ILE A 112 0.36 -4.31 5.79
C ILE A 112 0.47 -5.02 4.44
N SER A 113 1.17 -6.15 4.38
CA SER A 113 1.25 -6.99 3.18
C SER A 113 0.19 -8.06 3.18
N LEU A 114 -0.49 -8.24 2.05
CA LEU A 114 -1.53 -9.24 1.87
C LEU A 114 -0.98 -10.48 1.15
N GLY A 115 -1.30 -11.66 1.66
CA GLY A 115 -0.98 -12.92 0.98
C GLY A 115 0.28 -13.59 1.55
N GLY A 116 1.30 -13.75 0.70
CA GLY A 116 2.49 -14.55 0.99
C GLY A 116 2.33 -16.02 0.61
N TRP A 117 3.44 -16.77 0.60
CA TRP A 117 3.49 -18.13 0.05
C TRP A 117 2.47 -19.10 0.67
N TYR A 118 2.28 -19.05 1.99
CA TYR A 118 1.37 -19.95 2.71
C TYR A 118 -0.11 -19.66 2.45
N GLU A 119 -0.42 -18.49 1.93
CA GLU A 119 -1.78 -18.01 1.79
C GLU A 119 -2.43 -18.55 0.50
N GLY A 120 -1.61 -18.82 -0.53
CA GLY A 120 -2.00 -19.39 -1.81
C GLY A 120 -2.46 -18.33 -2.82
N SER A 121 -3.09 -18.77 -3.92
CA SER A 121 -3.53 -17.87 -5.00
C SER A 121 -4.98 -18.05 -5.45
N GLU A 122 -5.62 -19.17 -5.14
CA GLU A 122 -6.94 -19.53 -5.67
C GLU A 122 -8.01 -18.49 -5.30
N LYS A 123 -8.13 -18.15 -4.00
CA LYS A 123 -9.07 -17.12 -3.53
C LYS A 123 -8.82 -15.72 -4.09
N TYR A 124 -7.57 -15.39 -4.48
CA TYR A 124 -7.24 -14.11 -5.11
C TYR A 124 -7.73 -14.12 -6.54
N SER A 125 -7.43 -15.20 -7.27
CA SER A 125 -7.93 -15.43 -8.62
C SER A 125 -9.45 -15.33 -8.66
N ASP A 126 -10.15 -15.99 -7.74
CA ASP A 126 -11.61 -15.96 -7.65
C ASP A 126 -12.14 -14.56 -7.38
N MET A 127 -11.62 -13.88 -6.34
CA MET A 127 -12.01 -12.51 -5.97
C MET A 127 -11.87 -11.54 -7.15
N VAL A 128 -10.77 -11.63 -7.92
CA VAL A 128 -10.52 -10.70 -9.01
C VAL A 128 -11.35 -10.98 -10.27
N THR A 129 -12.00 -12.14 -10.40
CA THR A 129 -12.84 -12.44 -11.58
C THR A 129 -14.11 -11.60 -11.65
N ASN A 130 -14.64 -11.15 -10.51
CA ASN A 130 -15.92 -10.46 -10.42
C ASN A 130 -15.75 -9.01 -9.94
N SER A 131 -16.33 -8.04 -10.65
CA SER A 131 -16.22 -6.62 -10.30
C SER A 131 -16.84 -6.25 -8.96
N GLU A 132 -17.95 -6.89 -8.58
CA GLU A 132 -18.60 -6.68 -7.28
C GLU A 132 -17.74 -7.23 -6.14
N MET A 133 -17.08 -8.38 -6.34
CA MET A 133 -16.15 -8.95 -5.37
C MET A 133 -14.92 -8.04 -5.20
N ARG A 134 -14.34 -7.54 -6.29
CA ARG A 134 -13.24 -6.55 -6.22
C ARG A 134 -13.65 -5.28 -5.48
N GLN A 135 -14.83 -4.74 -5.75
CA GLN A 135 -15.33 -3.54 -5.06
C GLN A 135 -15.54 -3.78 -3.56
N ARG A 136 -16.11 -4.93 -3.20
CA ARG A 136 -16.27 -5.34 -1.80
C ARG A 136 -14.92 -5.50 -1.11
N PHE A 137 -13.96 -6.19 -1.74
CA PHE A 137 -12.60 -6.34 -1.23
C PHE A 137 -11.95 -4.99 -0.98
N VAL A 138 -11.95 -4.08 -1.96
CA VAL A 138 -11.36 -2.73 -1.81
C VAL A 138 -11.99 -1.97 -0.65
N LYS A 139 -13.34 -1.98 -0.56
CA LYS A 139 -14.04 -1.31 0.54
C LYS A 139 -13.59 -1.83 1.90
N LEU A 140 -13.56 -3.15 2.07
CA LEU A 140 -13.26 -3.78 3.35
C LEU A 140 -11.76 -3.76 3.67
N ALA A 141 -10.90 -3.72 2.66
CA ALA A 141 -9.48 -3.44 2.82
C ALA A 141 -9.26 -2.04 3.41
N VAL A 142 -9.93 -1.02 2.87
CA VAL A 142 -9.86 0.35 3.41
C VAL A 142 -10.38 0.41 4.85
N GLU A 143 -11.49 -0.26 5.16
CA GLU A 143 -11.99 -0.34 6.54
C GLU A 143 -10.98 -1.01 7.49
N PHE A 144 -10.29 -2.07 7.04
CA PHE A 144 -9.22 -2.72 7.81
C PHE A 144 -8.05 -1.79 8.07
N LEU A 145 -7.55 -1.09 7.03
CA LEU A 145 -6.43 -0.15 7.16
C LEU A 145 -6.76 0.97 8.15
N ILE A 146 -7.96 1.57 8.05
CA ILE A 146 -8.43 2.61 8.97
C ILE A 146 -8.56 2.06 10.40
N LYS A 147 -9.10 0.85 10.57
CA LYS A 147 -9.31 0.24 11.88
C LYS A 147 -7.99 0.05 12.64
N TYR A 148 -6.93 -0.35 11.95
CA TYR A 148 -5.63 -0.68 12.53
C TYR A 148 -4.56 0.38 12.29
N ASP A 149 -4.90 1.54 11.71
CA ASP A 149 -4.02 2.70 11.49
C ASP A 149 -2.79 2.44 10.58
N PHE A 150 -2.94 1.52 9.62
CA PHE A 150 -1.94 1.30 8.57
C PHE A 150 -2.02 2.40 7.51
N ASP A 151 -0.86 2.84 7.03
CA ASP A 151 -0.75 3.90 6.01
C ASP A 151 -1.03 3.36 4.59
N GLY A 152 -1.05 2.04 4.41
CA GLY A 152 -1.38 1.42 3.13
C GLY A 152 -1.34 -0.09 3.11
N LEU A 153 -1.67 -0.63 1.94
CA LEU A 153 -1.71 -2.06 1.62
C LEU A 153 -0.64 -2.38 0.57
N ASP A 154 0.10 -3.46 0.80
CA ASP A 154 1.05 -4.07 -0.14
C ASP A 154 0.44 -5.37 -0.71
N LEU A 155 0.50 -5.54 -2.05
CA LEU A 155 -0.12 -6.63 -2.81
C LEU A 155 0.93 -7.44 -3.57
#